data_AF-A0AAI9T4L9-F1
#
_entry.id   AF-A0AAI9T4L9-F1
#
_cell.length_a   1.000
_cell.length_b   1.000
_cell.length_c   1.000
_cell.angle_alpha   90.00
_cell.angle_beta   90.00
_cell.angle_gamma   90.00
#
_symmetry.space_group_name_H-M   'P 1'
#
loop_
_entity.id
_entity.type
_entity.pdbx_description
1 polymer ?
#
loop_
_entity_poly.entity_id
_entity_poly.type
_entity_poly.pdbx_seq_one_letter_code
_entity_poly.pdbx_strand_id
1 'polypeptide(L)'
;MKKILSILGAISLVGTSTTSLIACNTPILYTPEELKELKEKNNITTKDGILEWITPQEKPFITVDNKYYYVVWKGQNWNITKFKNNNLIDRTHPSIEIDKKNEDENYTLNLEWKSPMVTIVIRSYSVISDWPAPRFKSVYRWNLDTQEPNLENLEVDKDGNIIVNN
;
A
#
# COMPACT_ATOMS: atom_id res chain seq x y z
N MET A 1 -11.21 14.95 -15.91
CA MET A 1 -10.99 16.41 -16.06
C MET A 1 -10.12 16.88 -14.91
N LYS A 2 -8.97 17.48 -15.20
CA LYS A 2 -8.00 17.93 -14.19
C LYS A 2 -8.44 19.29 -13.63
N LYS A 3 -8.55 19.42 -12.31
CA LYS A 3 -8.58 20.72 -11.63
C LYS A 3 -7.25 20.87 -10.89
N ILE A 4 -6.37 21.69 -11.44
CA ILE A 4 -5.21 22.22 -10.71
C ILE A 4 -5.74 23.43 -9.96
N LEU A 5 -5.72 23.39 -8.63
CA LEU A 5 -5.93 24.58 -7.81
C LEU A 5 -4.63 24.88 -7.08
N SER A 6 -3.84 25.78 -7.67
CA SER A 6 -2.80 26.49 -6.94
C SER A 6 -3.47 27.66 -6.23
N ILE A 7 -3.43 27.69 -4.90
CA ILE A 7 -3.70 28.91 -4.13
C ILE A 7 -2.64 29.01 -3.03
N LEU A 8 -1.70 29.93 -3.27
CA LEU A 8 -0.87 30.54 -2.23
C LEU A 8 -1.77 31.39 -1.31
N GLY A 9 -1.62 31.18 -0.01
CA GLY A 9 -1.63 32.25 1.01
C GLY A 9 -2.96 32.87 1.44
N ALA A 10 -3.45 32.45 2.61
CA ALA A 10 -3.88 33.36 3.67
C ALA A 10 -3.87 32.62 5.02
N ILE A 11 -2.89 32.93 5.88
CA ILE A 11 -2.89 32.48 7.27
C ILE A 11 -3.81 33.43 8.03
N SER A 12 -5.06 33.05 8.26
CA SER A 12 -5.87 33.66 9.32
C SER A 12 -5.72 32.84 10.59
N LEU A 13 -4.92 33.37 11.52
CA LEU A 13 -4.83 32.88 12.88
C LEU A 13 -6.12 33.23 13.63
N VAL A 14 -6.99 32.25 13.84
CA VAL A 14 -8.07 32.34 14.84
C VAL A 14 -7.77 31.29 15.90
N GLY A 15 -7.25 31.77 17.03
CA GLY A 15 -6.98 30.94 18.18
C GLY A 15 -8.23 30.77 19.03
N THR A 16 -8.61 29.51 19.30
CA THR A 16 -9.18 29.05 20.58
C THR A 16 -9.08 27.53 20.68
N SER A 17 -8.16 27.09 21.54
CA SER A 17 -8.21 25.94 22.44
C SER A 17 -8.92 24.65 22.00
N THR A 18 -8.15 23.70 21.45
CA THR A 18 -7.99 22.35 22.02
C THR A 18 -6.62 21.80 21.61
N THR A 19 -5.89 21.27 22.59
CA THR A 19 -4.60 20.64 22.39
C THR A 19 -4.73 19.39 21.52
N SER A 20 -4.22 19.46 20.30
CA SER A 20 -3.63 18.31 19.62
C SER A 20 -2.31 18.80 19.05
N LEU A 21 -1.24 18.48 19.76
CA LEU A 21 0.14 18.67 19.34
C LEU A 21 0.34 17.78 18.09
N ILE A 22 0.01 18.27 16.91
CA ILE A 22 0.52 17.70 15.67
C ILE A 22 1.96 18.22 15.55
N ALA A 23 2.86 17.49 16.20
CA ALA A 23 4.28 17.71 16.08
C ALA A 23 4.77 17.31 14.68
N CYS A 24 5.48 18.24 14.04
CA CYS A 24 6.41 18.08 12.92
C CYS A 24 5.84 17.67 11.54
N ASN A 25 5.47 18.68 10.75
CA ASN A 25 5.95 18.92 9.36
C ASN A 25 5.98 17.77 8.33
N THR A 26 5.17 16.74 8.43
CA THR A 26 4.87 15.85 7.29
C THR A 26 3.70 16.41 6.48
N PRO A 27 3.78 16.45 5.13
CA PRO A 27 2.64 16.86 4.32
C PRO A 27 1.51 15.85 4.54
N ILE A 28 0.48 16.29 5.25
CA ILE A 28 -0.76 15.54 5.44
C ILE A 28 -1.41 15.42 4.05
N LEU A 29 -1.34 14.23 3.46
CA LEU A 29 -1.72 13.99 2.06
C LEU A 29 -3.24 13.88 1.87
N TYR A 30 -4.01 13.71 2.95
CA TYR A 30 -5.46 13.52 2.95
C TYR A 30 -6.11 14.32 4.07
N THR A 31 -7.28 14.90 3.80
CA THR A 31 -8.09 15.49 4.88
C THR A 31 -8.62 14.39 5.82
N PRO A 32 -9.01 14.73 7.06
CA PRO A 32 -9.65 13.77 7.97
C PRO A 32 -10.90 13.09 7.38
N GLU A 33 -11.62 13.78 6.48
CA GLU A 33 -12.81 13.27 5.79
C GLU A 33 -12.43 12.26 4.70
N GLU A 34 -11.45 12.57 3.85
CA GLU A 34 -10.93 11.65 2.84
C GLU A 34 -10.36 10.37 3.47
N LEU A 35 -9.70 10.53 4.63
CA LEU A 35 -9.17 9.40 5.40
C LEU A 35 -10.28 8.49 5.94
N LYS A 36 -11.39 9.09 6.39
CA LYS A 36 -12.57 8.37 6.87
C LYS A 36 -13.25 7.62 5.74
N GLU A 37 -13.44 8.25 4.58
CA GLU A 37 -14.00 7.59 3.39
C GLU A 37 -13.11 6.43 2.91
N LEU A 38 -11.79 6.59 2.93
CA LEU A 38 -10.84 5.53 2.58
C LEU A 38 -10.90 4.36 3.56
N LYS A 39 -11.04 4.62 4.86
CA LYS A 39 -11.24 3.61 5.90
C LYS A 39 -12.51 2.81 5.65
N GLU A 40 -13.62 3.50 5.42
CA GLU A 40 -14.93 2.91 5.18
C GLU A 40 -14.94 2.11 3.87
N LYS A 41 -14.41 2.67 2.77
CA LYS A 41 -14.36 2.00 1.47
C LYS A 41 -13.53 0.73 1.47
N ASN A 42 -12.43 0.70 2.23
CA ASN A 42 -11.51 -0.44 2.26
C ASN A 42 -11.70 -1.33 3.50
N ASN A 43 -12.74 -1.09 4.31
CA ASN A 43 -13.02 -1.79 5.57
C ASN A 43 -11.80 -1.89 6.51
N ILE A 44 -11.00 -0.82 6.59
CA ILE A 44 -9.77 -0.82 7.40
C ILE A 44 -10.12 -0.42 8.84
N THR A 45 -9.96 -1.36 9.78
CA THR A 45 -10.17 -1.13 11.23
C THR A 45 -8.83 -0.85 11.92
N THR A 46 -8.35 0.40 11.87
CA THR A 46 -7.10 0.78 12.56
C THR A 46 -7.36 1.48 13.87
N LYS A 47 -6.77 0.95 14.95
CA LYS A 47 -6.42 1.73 16.14
C LYS A 47 -5.14 2.53 15.81
N ASP A 48 -5.02 3.76 16.31
CA ASP A 48 -3.77 4.54 16.33
C ASP A 48 -3.20 5.12 15.00
N GLY A 49 -4.04 5.53 14.04
CA GLY A 49 -3.60 6.49 13.00
C GLY A 49 -2.77 5.95 11.83
N ILE A 50 -2.60 4.63 11.70
CA ILE A 50 -1.86 3.93 10.62
C ILE A 50 -2.23 4.41 9.20
N LEU A 51 -3.47 4.87 9.00
CA LEU A 51 -3.97 5.30 7.71
C LEU A 51 -3.40 6.62 7.18
N GLU A 52 -2.91 7.51 8.06
CA GLU A 52 -2.26 8.76 7.62
C GLU A 52 -1.00 8.48 6.78
N TRP A 53 -0.45 7.27 6.92
CA TRP A 53 0.84 6.87 6.37
C TRP A 53 0.73 5.88 5.21
N ILE A 54 -0.48 5.43 4.84
CA ILE A 54 -0.70 4.51 3.71
C ILE A 54 -1.52 5.14 2.59
N THR A 55 -1.04 5.02 1.35
CA THR A 55 -1.78 5.44 0.15
C THR A 55 -2.12 4.23 -0.71
N PRO A 56 -3.41 3.96 -1.03
CA PRO A 56 -3.77 2.92 -1.97
C PRO A 56 -3.16 3.24 -3.34
N GLN A 57 -2.62 2.21 -3.97
CA GLN A 57 -2.08 2.30 -5.32
C GLN A 57 -3.13 1.76 -6.28
N GLU A 58 -3.32 2.45 -7.40
CA GLU A 58 -4.26 2.04 -8.45
C GLU A 58 -3.55 1.62 -9.74
N LYS A 59 -2.22 1.80 -9.82
CA LYS A 59 -1.45 1.56 -11.03
C LYS A 59 -0.10 0.89 -10.76
N PRO A 60 0.38 0.04 -11.69
CA PRO A 60 1.69 -0.61 -11.65
C PRO A 60 2.85 0.37 -11.44
N PHE A 61 3.92 -0.17 -10.85
CA PHE A 61 5.14 0.53 -10.47
C PHE A 61 5.87 1.01 -11.73
N ILE A 62 6.21 2.30 -11.77
CA ILE A 62 6.98 2.86 -12.90
C ILE A 62 8.43 3.15 -12.48
N THR A 63 8.68 3.35 -11.18
CA THR A 63 9.97 3.80 -10.65
C THR A 63 10.32 3.13 -9.33
N VAL A 64 11.62 2.84 -9.12
CA VAL A 64 12.18 2.52 -7.81
C VAL A 64 12.09 3.76 -6.92
N ASP A 65 11.36 3.67 -5.81
CA ASP A 65 11.09 4.81 -4.92
C ASP A 65 11.56 4.60 -3.47
N ASN A 66 12.16 3.44 -3.19
CA ASN A 66 12.64 3.03 -1.86
C ASN A 66 11.57 3.02 -0.77
N LYS A 67 10.28 3.05 -1.15
CA LYS A 67 9.15 2.98 -0.21
C LYS A 67 8.81 1.53 0.13
N TYR A 68 8.20 1.35 1.30
CA TYR A 68 7.58 0.08 1.65
C TYR A 68 6.19 -0.02 1.03
N TYR A 69 5.82 -1.22 0.62
CA TYR A 69 4.53 -1.55 0.05
C TYR A 69 3.93 -2.73 0.76
N TYR A 70 2.60 -2.75 0.78
CA TYR A 70 1.77 -3.84 1.24
C TYR A 70 0.95 -4.34 0.09
N VAL A 71 0.87 -5.65 -0.03
CA VAL A 71 0.05 -6.30 -1.03
C VAL A 71 -0.84 -7.28 -0.32
N VAL A 72 -2.15 -7.11 -0.50
CA VAL A 72 -3.13 -8.12 -0.10
C VAL A 72 -3.49 -8.94 -1.33
N TRP A 73 -3.12 -10.22 -1.31
CA TRP A 73 -3.19 -11.10 -2.47
C TRP A 73 -3.68 -12.50 -2.10
N LYS A 74 -4.20 -13.24 -3.09
CA LYS A 74 -4.85 -14.54 -2.90
C LYS A 74 -4.07 -15.66 -3.57
N GLY A 75 -3.44 -16.48 -2.74
CA GLY A 75 -3.01 -17.83 -3.10
C GLY A 75 -4.20 -18.78 -3.00
N GLN A 76 -4.12 -19.72 -2.07
CA GLN A 76 -5.26 -20.48 -1.57
C GLN A 76 -6.05 -19.65 -0.55
N ASN A 77 -5.33 -19.05 0.42
CA ASN A 77 -5.87 -18.08 1.36
C ASN A 77 -5.51 -16.65 0.96
N TRP A 78 -6.16 -15.67 1.60
CA TRP A 78 -5.70 -14.28 1.53
C TRP A 78 -4.41 -14.14 2.34
N ASN A 79 -3.48 -13.38 1.80
CA ASN A 79 -2.16 -13.12 2.37
C ASN A 79 -1.89 -11.62 2.34
N ILE A 80 -1.15 -11.13 3.32
CA ILE A 80 -0.57 -9.79 3.31
C ILE A 80 0.95 -9.90 3.27
N THR A 81 1.57 -9.19 2.34
CA THR A 81 3.03 -9.19 2.14
C THR A 81 3.54 -7.76 2.18
N LYS A 82 4.57 -7.51 3.01
CA LYS A 82 5.35 -6.28 3.01
C LYS A 82 6.59 -6.46 2.14
N PHE A 83 6.93 -5.47 1.33
CA PHE A 83 8.22 -5.40 0.65
C PHE A 83 8.72 -3.97 0.46
N LYS A 84 10.02 -3.81 0.22
CA LYS A 84 10.63 -2.52 -0.12
C LYS A 84 10.89 -2.44 -1.62
N ASN A 85 10.42 -1.38 -2.28
CA ASN A 85 10.64 -1.15 -3.70
C ASN A 85 12.01 -0.47 -3.94
N ASN A 86 13.09 -1.23 -3.75
CA ASN A 86 14.47 -0.76 -3.89
C ASN A 86 15.27 -1.48 -5.00
N ASN A 87 14.64 -2.41 -5.72
CA ASN A 87 15.27 -3.17 -6.79
C ASN A 87 14.88 -2.61 -8.16
N LEU A 88 15.86 -2.41 -9.03
CA LEU A 88 15.61 -2.07 -10.43
C LEU A 88 15.09 -3.32 -11.16
N ILE A 89 13.89 -3.22 -11.73
CA ILE A 89 13.26 -4.28 -12.52
C ILE A 89 13.07 -3.77 -13.94
N ASP A 90 13.71 -4.45 -14.90
CA ASP A 90 13.75 -4.06 -16.31
C ASP A 90 13.90 -5.28 -17.23
N ARG A 91 14.14 -5.05 -18.52
CA ARG A 91 14.31 -6.13 -19.50
C ARG A 91 15.45 -7.11 -19.17
N THR A 92 16.50 -6.63 -18.50
CA THR A 92 17.68 -7.42 -18.14
C THR A 92 17.51 -8.14 -16.81
N HIS A 93 16.72 -7.58 -15.90
CA HIS A 93 16.35 -8.17 -14.61
C HIS A 93 14.82 -8.17 -14.49
N PRO A 94 14.13 -9.11 -15.18
CA PRO A 94 12.70 -9.00 -15.44
C PRO A 94 11.80 -9.43 -14.28
N SER A 95 12.35 -9.99 -13.21
CA SER A 95 11.55 -10.47 -12.09
C SER A 95 12.35 -10.53 -10.79
N ILE A 96 11.69 -10.26 -9.68
CA ILE A 96 12.15 -10.56 -8.33
C ILE A 96 11.00 -11.19 -7.53
N GLU A 97 11.30 -12.29 -6.82
CA GLU A 97 10.35 -12.88 -5.88
C GLU A 97 10.29 -12.03 -4.61
N ILE A 98 9.06 -11.71 -4.19
CA ILE A 98 8.76 -10.90 -3.01
C ILE A 98 8.40 -11.79 -1.82
N ASP A 99 7.57 -12.81 -2.06
CA ASP A 99 7.09 -13.74 -1.05
C ASP A 99 6.66 -15.05 -1.71
N LYS A 100 6.68 -16.13 -0.93
CA LYS A 100 6.30 -17.46 -1.34
C LYS A 100 5.44 -18.12 -0.28
N LYS A 101 4.33 -18.71 -0.70
CA LYS A 101 3.43 -19.51 0.14
C LYS A 101 3.46 -20.95 -0.34
N ASN A 102 4.06 -21.82 0.48
CA ASN A 102 4.11 -23.26 0.24
C ASN A 102 2.76 -23.89 0.64
N GLU A 103 1.75 -23.59 -0.17
CA GLU A 103 0.40 -24.16 -0.14
C GLU A 103 0.29 -25.28 -1.20
N ASP A 104 -0.93 -25.75 -1.51
CA ASP A 104 -1.17 -26.87 -2.44
C ASP A 104 -0.51 -26.68 -3.83
N GLU A 105 -0.38 -25.43 -4.31
CA GLU A 105 0.22 -25.13 -5.62
C GLU A 105 1.50 -24.27 -5.58
N ASN A 106 2.10 -24.06 -4.40
CA ASN A 106 3.27 -23.18 -4.20
C ASN A 106 3.13 -21.81 -4.89
N TYR A 107 2.36 -20.90 -4.29
CA TYR A 107 2.17 -19.56 -4.84
C TYR A 107 3.37 -18.65 -4.57
N THR A 108 3.73 -17.83 -5.55
CA THR A 108 4.74 -16.77 -5.42
C THR A 108 4.13 -15.43 -5.78
N LEU A 109 4.56 -14.39 -5.07
CA LEU A 109 4.31 -12.99 -5.38
C LEU A 109 5.60 -12.39 -5.91
N ASN A 110 5.57 -11.80 -7.10
CA ASN A 110 6.74 -11.27 -7.78
C ASN A 110 6.53 -9.82 -8.21
N LEU A 111 7.62 -9.08 -8.31
CA LEU A 111 7.69 -7.80 -9.03
C LEU A 111 8.29 -8.10 -10.41
N GLU A 112 7.52 -7.87 -11.48
CA GLU A 112 7.91 -8.26 -12.84
C GLU A 112 7.88 -7.10 -13.83
N TRP A 113 8.88 -7.07 -14.70
CA TRP A 113 8.90 -6.21 -15.88
C TRP A 113 7.93 -6.75 -16.93
N LYS A 114 6.83 -6.02 -17.12
CA LYS A 114 5.85 -6.20 -18.19
C LYS A 114 5.89 -4.97 -19.07
N SER A 115 6.80 -4.98 -20.05
CA SER A 115 7.06 -3.84 -20.94
C SER A 115 5.80 -3.03 -21.29
N PRO A 116 5.77 -1.71 -21.06
CA PRO A 116 6.88 -0.84 -20.63
C PRO A 116 6.94 -0.58 -19.10
N MET A 117 6.23 -1.36 -18.29
CA MET A 117 6.03 -1.09 -16.86
C MET A 117 6.48 -2.26 -15.96
N VAL A 118 6.51 -2.01 -14.66
CA VAL A 118 6.74 -3.05 -13.65
C VAL A 118 5.44 -3.27 -12.89
N THR A 119 5.01 -4.51 -12.72
CA THR A 119 3.78 -4.83 -11.98
C THR A 119 4.02 -5.94 -10.95
N ILE A 120 3.04 -6.15 -10.09
CA ILE A 120 3.03 -7.31 -9.19
C ILE A 120 2.33 -8.46 -9.90
N VAL A 121 2.93 -9.65 -9.80
CA VAL A 121 2.44 -10.86 -10.46
C VAL A 121 2.38 -12.00 -9.44
N ILE A 122 1.24 -12.69 -9.40
CA ILE A 122 1.08 -13.95 -8.67
C ILE A 122 1.32 -15.09 -9.65
N ARG A 123 2.15 -16.07 -9.25
CA ARG A 123 2.37 -17.31 -10.01
C ARG A 123 2.18 -18.54 -9.15
N SER A 124 1.56 -19.57 -9.72
CA SER A 124 1.59 -20.97 -9.24
C SER A 124 1.71 -21.89 -10.46
N TYR A 125 1.62 -23.20 -10.25
CA TYR A 125 1.51 -24.15 -11.35
C TYR A 125 0.31 -23.86 -12.28
N SER A 126 -0.84 -23.48 -11.71
CA SER A 126 -2.11 -23.29 -12.45
C SER A 126 -2.50 -21.83 -12.65
N VAL A 127 -1.80 -20.88 -12.02
CA VAL A 127 -2.22 -19.48 -11.94
C VAL A 127 -1.11 -18.54 -12.41
N ILE A 128 -1.47 -17.60 -13.28
CA ILE A 128 -0.70 -16.38 -13.53
C ILE A 128 -1.69 -15.22 -13.45
N SER A 129 -1.44 -14.27 -12.54
CA SER A 129 -2.32 -13.13 -12.33
C SER A 129 -1.50 -11.86 -12.16
N ASP A 130 -1.64 -10.92 -13.09
CA ASP A 130 -0.99 -9.62 -13.04
C ASP A 130 -1.92 -8.60 -12.35
N TRP A 131 -1.37 -7.69 -11.55
CA TRP A 131 -2.16 -6.63 -10.92
C TRP A 131 -2.52 -5.52 -11.93
N PRO A 132 -3.77 -5.00 -11.93
CA PRO A 132 -4.92 -5.37 -11.10
C PRO A 132 -5.72 -6.57 -11.63
N ALA A 133 -6.05 -7.50 -10.73
CA ALA A 133 -6.86 -8.68 -11.01
C ALA A 133 -7.57 -9.18 -9.73
N PRO A 134 -8.60 -10.05 -9.81
CA PRO A 134 -9.40 -10.48 -8.66
C PRO A 134 -8.63 -11.16 -7.52
N ARG A 135 -7.42 -11.69 -7.80
CA ARG A 135 -6.51 -12.26 -6.79
C ARG A 135 -5.71 -11.20 -6.03
N PHE A 136 -5.89 -9.92 -6.33
CA PHE A 136 -5.37 -8.80 -5.56
C PHE A 136 -6.53 -8.03 -4.96
N LYS A 137 -6.53 -7.87 -3.64
CA LYS A 137 -7.54 -7.07 -2.95
C LYS A 137 -7.13 -5.60 -2.92
N SER A 138 -5.88 -5.34 -2.53
CA SER A 138 -5.38 -3.98 -2.36
C SER A 138 -3.85 -3.95 -2.38
N VAL A 139 -3.30 -2.81 -2.78
CA VAL A 139 -1.87 -2.49 -2.68
C VAL A 139 -1.76 -1.13 -2.01
N TYR A 140 -0.99 -1.05 -0.92
CA TYR A 140 -0.77 0.20 -0.20
C TYR A 140 0.72 0.56 -0.20
N ARG A 141 1.03 1.84 -0.35
CA ARG A 141 2.39 2.37 -0.17
C ARG A 141 2.50 3.03 1.19
N TRP A 142 3.53 2.68 1.95
CA TRP A 142 3.95 3.38 3.16
C TRP A 142 4.69 4.67 2.81
N ASN A 143 4.21 5.81 3.31
CA ASN A 143 4.73 7.12 2.95
C ASN A 143 5.79 7.65 3.91
N LEU A 144 5.86 7.16 5.16
CA LEU A 144 6.86 7.60 6.13
C LEU A 144 8.26 7.08 5.77
N ASP A 145 9.21 8.00 5.69
CA ASP A 145 10.62 7.70 5.41
C ASP A 145 11.44 7.41 6.67
N THR A 146 10.99 7.90 7.82
CA THR A 146 11.75 7.91 9.08
C THR A 146 11.52 6.69 9.96
N GLN A 147 10.52 5.88 9.65
CA GLN A 147 10.14 4.71 10.44
C GLN A 147 9.72 3.57 9.53
N GLU A 148 10.44 2.44 9.63
CA GLU A 148 9.95 1.20 9.05
C GLU A 148 8.64 0.84 9.76
N PRO A 149 7.59 0.49 9.01
CA PRO A 149 6.35 0.12 9.65
C PRO A 149 6.53 -1.13 10.50
N ASN A 150 6.17 -1.02 11.78
CA ASN A 150 6.10 -2.14 12.72
C ASN A 150 4.74 -2.81 12.56
N LEU A 151 4.75 -4.07 12.12
CA LEU A 151 3.59 -4.74 11.52
C LEU A 151 3.46 -6.20 11.97
N GLU A 152 4.09 -6.58 13.06
CA GLU A 152 3.83 -7.88 13.68
C GLU A 152 2.33 -8.09 13.99
N ASN A 153 1.58 -6.99 13.98
CA ASN A 153 0.17 -6.92 14.29
C ASN A 153 -0.76 -6.80 13.08
N LEU A 154 -0.25 -6.71 11.84
CA LEU A 154 -1.11 -6.70 10.65
C LEU A 154 -1.37 -8.11 10.16
N GLU A 155 -2.63 -8.49 10.19
CA GLU A 155 -3.11 -9.74 9.61
C GLU A 155 -4.16 -9.47 8.54
N VAL A 156 -4.54 -10.52 7.83
CA VAL A 156 -5.63 -10.48 6.85
C VAL A 156 -6.66 -11.53 7.21
N ASP A 157 -7.93 -11.14 7.20
CA ASP A 157 -9.02 -12.07 7.46
C ASP A 157 -9.32 -12.98 6.25
N LYS A 158 -10.26 -13.91 6.44
CA LYS A 158 -10.72 -14.84 5.38
C LYS A 158 -11.33 -14.17 4.15
N ASP A 159 -11.70 -12.89 4.23
CA ASP A 159 -12.34 -12.11 3.17
C ASP A 159 -11.36 -11.11 2.51
N GLY A 160 -10.10 -11.12 2.96
CA GLY A 160 -9.03 -10.27 2.43
C GLY A 160 -9.01 -8.88 3.05
N ASN A 161 -9.70 -8.64 4.17
CA ASN A 161 -9.66 -7.35 4.85
C ASN A 161 -8.48 -7.33 5.83
N ILE A 162 -7.81 -6.17 5.92
CA ILE A 162 -6.69 -5.99 6.85
C ILE A 162 -7.25 -5.80 8.26
N ILE A 163 -6.74 -6.60 9.19
CA ILE A 163 -7.06 -6.52 10.62
C ILE A 163 -5.80 -6.16 11.40
N VAL A 164 -5.98 -5.41 12.49
CA VAL A 164 -4.89 -5.04 13.41
C VAL A 164 -5.11 -5.79 14.71
N ASN A 165 -4.21 -6.72 15.03
CA ASN A 165 -4.20 -7.38 16.33
C ASN A 165 -3.45 -6.53 17.36
N ASN A 166 -3.89 -6.55 18.62
CA ASN A 166 -3.21 -5.84 19.72
C ASN A 166 -2.31 -6.80 20.49
#